data_AF-A0A7X5N455-F1
#
_entry.id   AF-A0A7X5N455-F1
#
_cell.length_a   1.000
_cell.length_b   1.000
_cell.length_c   1.000
_cell.angle_alpha   90.00
_cell.angle_beta   90.00
_cell.angle_gamma   90.00
#
_symmetry.space_group_name_H-M   'P 1'
#
loop_
_entity.id
_entity.type
_entity.pdbx_description
1 polymer ?
#
loop_
_entity_poly.entity_id
_entity_poly.type
_entity_poly.pdbx_seq_one_letter_code
_entity_poly.pdbx_strand_id
1 'polypeptide(L)'
;IPTPAANRAIFSAPRPADGKPSVGKVELDGGRFAVFVISKATPGDLKQMPAEQQTMLREQLSQIDGNNAAQAYVKEMRKRYKIQIEEAQL
;
A
#
# COMPACT_ATOMS: atom_id res chain seq x y z
N ILE A 1 1.02 -19.08 -11.79
CA ILE A 1 0.69 -17.79 -11.13
C ILE A 1 1.57 -17.72 -9.89
N PRO A 2 2.63 -16.92 -9.96
CA PRO A 2 2.57 -15.60 -9.35
C PRO A 2 2.82 -14.52 -10.39
N THR A 3 1.78 -13.75 -10.74
CA THR A 3 1.94 -12.52 -11.53
C THR A 3 2.06 -11.33 -10.58
N PRO A 4 2.73 -10.23 -10.98
CA PRO A 4 2.81 -9.03 -10.15
C PRO A 4 1.42 -8.49 -9.74
N ALA A 5 0.44 -8.55 -10.65
CA ALA A 5 -0.93 -8.14 -10.39
C ALA A 5 -1.62 -9.02 -9.34
N ALA A 6 -1.46 -10.35 -9.43
CA ALA A 6 -2.02 -11.27 -8.45
C ALA A 6 -1.41 -11.08 -7.07
N ASN A 7 -0.09 -10.90 -6.99
CA ASN A 7 0.59 -10.64 -5.72
C ASN A 7 0.08 -9.35 -5.07
N ARG A 8 -0.04 -8.27 -5.85
CA ARG A 8 -0.59 -7.00 -5.33
C ARG A 8 -2.01 -7.16 -4.80
N ALA A 9 -2.88 -7.83 -5.54
CA ALA A 9 -4.26 -8.07 -5.11
C ALA A 9 -4.33 -8.88 -3.80
N ILE A 10 -3.49 -9.92 -3.66
CA ILE A 10 -3.44 -10.75 -2.46
C ILE A 10 -2.96 -9.94 -1.25
N PHE A 11 -1.86 -9.18 -1.37
CA PHE A 11 -1.30 -8.43 -0.24
C PHE A 11 -2.05 -7.14 0.10
N SER A 12 -2.92 -6.64 -0.80
CA SER A 12 -3.82 -5.51 -0.52
C SER A 12 -5.16 -5.92 0.08
N ALA A 13 -5.49 -7.22 0.09
CA ALA A 13 -6.72 -7.69 0.70
C ALA A 13 -6.69 -7.51 2.24
N PRO A 14 -7.86 -7.38 2.90
CA PRO A 14 -7.94 -7.30 4.35
C PRO A 14 -7.18 -8.46 5.00
N ARG A 15 -6.54 -8.23 6.15
CA ARG A 15 -5.95 -9.34 6.90
C ARG A 15 -7.05 -10.28 7.41
N PRO A 16 -6.87 -11.61 7.29
CA PRO A 16 -7.82 -12.55 7.86
C PRO A 16 -7.84 -12.37 9.39
N ALA A 17 -9.04 -12.34 9.96
CA ALA A 17 -9.24 -12.44 11.40
C ALA A 17 -9.45 -13.91 11.77
N ASP A 18 -9.25 -14.28 13.03
CA ASP A 18 -9.44 -15.67 13.46
C ASP A 18 -10.82 -16.21 13.05
N GLY A 19 -10.81 -17.32 12.31
CA GLY A 19 -12.01 -17.95 11.76
C GLY A 19 -12.66 -17.24 10.57
N LYS A 20 -12.13 -16.11 10.09
CA LYS A 20 -12.64 -15.35 8.94
C LYS A 20 -11.55 -15.16 7.88
N PRO A 21 -11.45 -16.09 6.91
CA PRO A 21 -10.51 -15.93 5.82
C PRO A 21 -10.90 -14.74 4.94
N SER A 22 -9.90 -14.05 4.41
CA SER A 22 -10.13 -12.96 3.46
C SER A 22 -10.21 -13.52 2.05
N VAL A 23 -11.22 -13.10 1.30
CA VAL A 23 -11.44 -13.57 -0.09
C VAL A 23 -11.29 -12.42 -1.06
N GLY A 24 -10.76 -12.71 -2.24
CA GLY A 24 -10.59 -11.73 -3.29
C GLY A 24 -10.54 -12.36 -4.68
N LYS A 25 -10.60 -11.51 -5.70
CA LYS A 25 -10.42 -11.91 -7.09
C LYS A 25 -9.49 -10.94 -7.79
N VAL A 26 -8.75 -11.44 -8.76
CA VAL A 26 -7.88 -10.66 -9.63
C VAL A 26 -8.11 -11.05 -11.08
N GLU A 27 -8.20 -10.04 -11.95
CA GLU A 27 -8.19 -10.27 -13.38
C GLU A 27 -6.77 -10.64 -13.84
N LEU A 28 -6.69 -11.69 -14.64
CA LEU A 28 -5.52 -12.17 -15.34
C LEU A 28 -5.66 -11.81 -16.82
N ASP A 29 -4.53 -11.83 -17.53
CA ASP A 29 -4.51 -11.49 -18.95
C ASP A 29 -5.50 -12.34 -19.77
N GLY A 30 -6.20 -11.67 -20.66
CA GLY A 30 -7.18 -12.28 -21.57
C GLY A 30 -8.54 -12.56 -20.93
N GLY A 31 -9.01 -11.73 -20.00
CA GLY A 31 -10.35 -11.82 -19.40
C GLY A 31 -10.54 -13.01 -18.46
N ARG A 32 -9.44 -13.63 -18.02
CA ARG A 32 -9.48 -14.72 -17.04
C ARG A 32 -9.47 -14.12 -15.65
N PHE A 33 -10.08 -14.79 -14.67
CA PHE A 33 -10.06 -14.34 -13.29
C PHE A 33 -9.49 -15.44 -12.39
N ALA A 34 -8.68 -15.05 -11.41
CA ALA A 34 -8.29 -15.92 -10.31
C ALA A 34 -9.02 -15.47 -9.05
N VAL A 35 -9.61 -16.43 -8.33
CA VAL A 35 -10.17 -16.24 -6.99
C VAL A 35 -9.16 -16.77 -5.99
N PHE A 36 -8.95 -16.03 -4.89
CA PHE A 36 -8.02 -16.43 -3.84
C PHE A 36 -8.66 -16.31 -2.46
N VAL A 37 -8.18 -17.15 -1.54
CA VAL A 37 -8.55 -17.18 -0.14
C VAL A 37 -7.28 -17.05 0.69
N ILE A 38 -7.25 -16.08 1.59
CA ILE A 38 -6.16 -15.85 2.53
C ILE A 38 -6.58 -16.47 3.86
N SER A 39 -6.00 -17.63 4.17
CA SER A 39 -6.26 -18.37 5.41
C SER A 39 -5.49 -17.81 6.60
N LYS A 40 -4.27 -17.30 6.36
CA LYS A 40 -3.38 -16.78 7.41
C LYS A 40 -2.48 -15.67 6.84
N ALA A 41 -2.26 -14.62 7.63
CA ALA A 41 -1.24 -13.61 7.38
C ALA A 41 -0.22 -13.62 8.53
N THR A 42 1.03 -13.94 8.24
CA THR A 42 2.11 -13.98 9.24
C THR A 42 2.89 -12.66 9.18
N PRO A 43 2.96 -11.89 10.29
CA PRO A 43 3.85 -10.74 10.35
C PRO A 43 5.31 -11.16 10.15
N GLY A 44 6.11 -10.31 9.50
CA GLY A 44 7.55 -10.51 9.45
C GLY A 44 8.17 -10.42 10.84
N ASP A 45 9.13 -11.29 11.13
CA ASP A 45 9.86 -11.27 12.40
C ASP A 45 11.06 -10.33 12.29
N LEU A 46 10.93 -9.14 12.90
CA LEU A 46 12.01 -8.15 12.90
C LEU A 46 13.25 -8.64 13.64
N LYS A 47 13.14 -9.58 14.59
CA LYS A 47 14.31 -10.09 15.33
C LYS A 47 15.27 -10.89 14.47
N GLN A 48 14.81 -11.38 13.31
CA GLN A 48 15.64 -12.07 12.33
C GLN A 48 16.47 -11.13 11.46
N MET A 49 16.23 -9.81 11.55
CA MET A 49 17.00 -8.80 10.84
C MET A 49 18.09 -8.20 11.75
N PRO A 50 19.33 -8.00 11.26
CA PRO A 50 20.34 -7.19 11.93
C PRO A 50 19.80 -5.80 12.32
N ALA A 51 20.21 -5.28 13.47
CA ALA A 51 19.71 -4.00 13.99
C ALA A 51 19.93 -2.83 13.01
N GLU A 52 21.07 -2.80 12.32
CA GLU A 52 21.38 -1.79 11.30
C GLU A 52 20.40 -1.85 10.11
N GLN A 53 20.06 -3.05 9.65
CA GLN A 53 19.09 -3.24 8.57
C GLN A 53 17.68 -2.84 8.99
N GLN A 54 17.31 -3.08 10.26
CA GLN A 54 16.03 -2.62 10.80
C GLN A 54 15.94 -1.09 10.85
N THR A 55 17.02 -0.43 11.30
CA THR A 55 17.09 1.04 11.37
C THR A 55 16.99 1.63 9.97
N MET A 56 17.80 1.14 9.03
CA MET A 56 17.75 1.61 7.63
C MET A 56 16.36 1.43 7.01
N LEU A 57 15.73 0.26 7.19
CA LEU A 57 14.38 0.02 6.69
C LEU A 57 13.35 0.97 7.32
N ARG A 58 13.45 1.20 8.63
CA ARG A 58 12.56 2.13 9.34
C ARG A 58 12.71 3.56 8.82
N GLU A 59 13.94 4.00 8.57
CA GLU A 59 14.21 5.33 8.02
C GLU A 59 13.65 5.48 6.62
N GLN A 60 13.84 4.48 5.74
CA GLN A 60 13.28 4.48 4.39
C GLN A 60 11.75 4.57 4.41
N LEU A 61 11.09 3.78 5.26
CA LEU A 61 9.63 3.81 5.40
C LEU A 61 9.15 5.16 5.98
N SER A 62 9.86 5.69 6.98
CA SER A 62 9.53 7.00 7.59
C SER A 62 9.58 8.13 6.56
N GLN A 63 10.56 8.12 5.65
CA GLN A 63 10.65 9.11 4.57
C GLN A 63 9.47 9.00 3.59
N ILE A 64 9.10 7.79 3.19
CA ILE A 64 7.96 7.54 2.29
C ILE A 64 6.65 8.00 2.94
N ASP A 65 6.41 7.60 4.19
CA ASP A 65 5.21 7.97 4.93
C ASP A 65 5.14 9.48 5.18
N GLY A 66 6.27 10.11 5.52
CA GLY A 66 6.36 11.56 5.70
C GLY A 66 6.01 12.34 4.42
N ASN A 67 6.54 11.92 3.27
CA ASN A 67 6.23 12.53 1.99
C ASN A 67 4.75 12.37 1.61
N ASN A 68 4.19 11.18 1.82
CA ASN A 68 2.76 10.92 1.57
C ASN A 68 1.87 11.76 2.47
N ALA A 69 2.22 11.90 3.76
CA ALA A 69 1.48 12.74 4.71
C ALA A 69 1.52 14.23 4.32
N ALA A 70 2.68 14.74 3.91
CA ALA A 70 2.82 16.12 3.44
C ALA A 70 1.98 16.37 2.18
N GLN A 71 2.02 15.46 1.20
CA GLN A 71 1.19 15.56 0.00
C GLN A 71 -0.30 15.51 0.31
N ALA A 72 -0.72 14.60 1.20
CA ALA A 72 -2.11 14.50 1.64
C ALA A 72 -2.56 15.78 2.36
N TYR A 73 -1.72 16.35 3.23
CA TYR A 73 -1.99 17.61 3.92
C TYR A 73 -2.19 18.76 2.93
N VAL A 74 -1.28 18.94 1.97
CA VAL A 74 -1.40 19.96 0.93
C VAL A 74 -2.67 19.75 0.11
N LYS A 75 -2.94 18.51 -0.32
CA LYS A 75 -4.14 18.16 -1.09
C LYS A 75 -5.43 18.52 -0.36
N GLU A 76 -5.53 18.20 0.92
CA GLU A 76 -6.70 18.54 1.75
C GLU A 76 -6.82 20.05 1.98
N MET A 77 -5.70 20.75 2.17
CA MET A 77 -5.70 22.21 2.28
C MET A 77 -6.20 22.86 0.98
N ARG A 78 -5.72 22.40 -0.18
CA ARG A 78 -6.19 22.91 -1.48
C ARG A 78 -7.69 22.74 -1.71
N LYS A 79 -8.31 21.69 -1.16
CA LYS A 79 -9.77 21.50 -1.25
C LYS A 79 -10.54 22.51 -0.39
N ARG A 80 -9.95 23.00 0.69
CA ARG A 80 -10.61 23.89 1.66
C ARG A 80 -10.48 25.37 1.30
N TYR A 81 -9.52 25.73 0.46
CA TYR A 81 -9.27 27.12 0.04
C TYR A 81 -9.54 27.30 -1.45
N LYS A 82 -10.08 28.47 -1.82
CA LYS A 82 -10.29 28.84 -3.23
C LYS A 82 -8.95 29.25 -3.83
N ILE A 83 -8.37 28.39 -4.66
CA ILE A 83 -7.12 28.68 -5.37
C ILE A 83 -7.46 29.25 -6.74
N GLN A 84 -7.09 30.51 -6.97
CA GLN A 84 -7.06 31.12 -8.30
C GLN A 84 -5.61 31.08 -8.81
N ILE A 85 -5.39 30.45 -9.96
CA ILE A 85 -4.10 30.43 -10.65
C ILE A 85 -4.20 31.48 -11.76
N GLU A 86 -3.48 32.58 -11.62
CA GLU A 86 -3.35 33.59 -12.67
C GLU A 86 -2.17 33.22 -13.57
N GLU A 87 -2.45 32.70 -14.77
CA GLU A 87 -1.45 32.17 -15.70
C GLU A 87 -0.59 33.25 -16.39
N ALA A 88 -0.78 34.54 -16.07
CA ALA A 88 -0.01 35.65 -16.66
C ALA A 88 1.50 35.63 -16.33
N GLN A 89 1.97 34.64 -15.57
CA GLN A 89 3.35 34.50 -15.10
C GLN A 89 3.90 33.05 -15.21
N LEU A 90 3.25 32.18 -16.00
CA LEU A 90 3.79 30.87 -16.40
C LEU A 90 4.39 30.95 -17.81
#